data_AF-A0A7Y8FJS6-F1
#
_entry.id   AF-A0A7Y8FJS6-F1
#
_cell.length_a   1.000
_cell.length_b   1.000
_cell.length_c   1.000
_cell.angle_alpha   90.00
_cell.angle_beta   90.00
_cell.angle_gamma   90.00
#
_symmetry.space_group_name_H-M   'P 1'
#
loop_
_entity.id
_entity.type
_entity.pdbx_description
1 polymer ?
#
loop_
_entity_poly.entity_id
_entity_poly.type
_entity_poly.pdbx_seq_one_letter_code
_entity_poly.pdbx_strand_id
1 'polypeptide(L)' 'ADYTPDAEGGLSVHDPRLAIAWPEAVKNLSARDSSHPLIDTSFPGVRL' A
#
# COMPACT_ATOMS: atom_id res chain seq x y z
N ALA A 1 -7.35 18.64 -9.36
CA ALA A 1 -7.95 17.40 -9.86
C ALA A 1 -8.91 16.91 -8.79
N ASP A 2 -10.08 16.42 -9.20
CA ASP A 2 -11.09 15.94 -8.26
C ASP A 2 -10.79 14.49 -7.87
N TYR A 3 -11.23 14.11 -6.67
CA TYR A 3 -11.10 12.76 -6.18
C TYR A 3 -11.83 11.78 -7.11
N THR A 4 -11.11 10.76 -7.58
CA THR A 4 -11.63 9.71 -8.48
C THR A 4 -11.28 8.34 -7.91
N PRO A 5 -12.21 7.63 -7.25
CA PRO A 5 -11.95 6.35 -6.58
C PRO A 5 -11.29 5.30 -7.48
N ASP A 6 -11.68 5.24 -8.76
CA ASP A 6 -11.17 4.26 -9.72
C ASP A 6 -9.71 4.50 -10.11
N ALA A 7 -9.18 5.69 -9.82
CA ALA A 7 -7.78 6.02 -10.00
C ALA A 7 -6.94 5.75 -8.73
N GLU A 8 -7.56 5.35 -7.62
CA GLU A 8 -6.82 4.99 -6.41
C GLU A 8 -6.11 3.64 -6.56
N GLY A 9 -4.89 3.58 -6.04
CA GLY A 9 -4.15 2.37 -5.79
C GLY A 9 -3.52 2.43 -4.39
N GLY A 10 -3.25 1.27 -3.81
CA GLY A 10 -2.64 1.18 -2.49
C GLY A 10 -1.64 0.03 -2.40
N LEU A 11 -0.83 0.07 -1.36
CA LEU A 11 0.20 -0.92 -1.05
C LEU A 11 -0.05 -1.48 0.34
N SER A 12 0.33 -2.74 0.55
CA SER A 12 0.20 -3.35 1.87
C SER A 12 1.10 -2.64 2.89
N VAL A 13 0.51 -2.24 4.02
CA VAL A 13 1.24 -1.66 5.16
C VAL A 13 2.22 -2.63 5.83
N HIS A 14 2.03 -3.93 5.57
CA HIS A 14 2.88 -5.02 6.06
C HIS A 14 3.93 -5.43 5.03
N ASP A 15 4.07 -4.69 3.93
CA ASP A 15 5.02 -5.03 2.89
C ASP A 15 6.47 -4.87 3.36
N PRO A 16 7.26 -5.95 3.38
CA PRO A 16 8.65 -5.89 3.83
C PRO A 16 9.55 -5.07 2.90
N ARG A 17 9.20 -4.94 1.61
CA ARG A 17 9.97 -4.15 0.62
C ARG A 17 9.80 -2.66 0.81
N LEU A 18 8.71 -2.23 1.45
CA LEU A 18 8.55 -0.83 1.88
C LEU A 18 9.44 -0.50 3.08
N ALA A 19 9.79 -1.50 3.90
CA ALA A 19 10.68 -1.38 5.05
C ALA A 19 10.31 -0.22 6.01
N ILE A 20 9.01 0.04 6.17
CA ILE A 20 8.53 1.12 7.04
C ILE A 20 8.62 0.65 8.50
N ALA A 21 9.47 1.31 9.28
CA ALA A 21 9.57 1.12 10.72
C ALA A 21 8.43 1.89 11.41
N TRP A 22 7.22 1.34 11.37
CA TRP A 22 6.10 1.90 12.11
C TRP A 22 6.47 1.98 13.61
N PRO A 23 6.37 3.16 14.25
CA PRO A 23 6.76 3.32 15.65
C PRO A 23 5.85 2.54 16.60
N GLU A 24 4.63 2.25 16.15
CA GLU A 24 3.59 1.52 16.86
C GLU A 24 3.03 0.39 15.98
N ALA A 25 2.38 -0.58 16.61
CA ALA A 25 1.74 -1.67 15.89
C ALA A 25 0.59 -1.17 15.00
N VAL A 26 0.58 -1.63 13.74
CA VAL A 26 -0.50 -1.36 12.78
C VAL A 26 -1.81 -1.99 13.27
N LYS A 27 -2.88 -1.20 13.30
CA LYS A 27 -4.22 -1.59 13.80
C LYS A 27 -5.31 -0.90 12.98
N ASN A 28 -6.56 -1.37 13.12
CA ASN A 28 -7.76 -0.75 12.54
C ASN A 28 -7.71 -0.55 11.02
N LEU A 29 -7.05 -1.46 10.29
CA LEU A 29 -7.05 -1.41 8.83
C LEU A 29 -8.47 -1.63 8.29
N SER A 30 -8.82 -0.88 7.24
CA SER A 30 -10.04 -1.14 6.50
C SER A 30 -9.96 -2.48 5.77
N ALA A 31 -11.12 -3.00 5.33
CA ALA A 31 -11.15 -4.19 4.48
C ALA A 31 -10.36 -3.97 3.17
N ARG A 32 -10.35 -2.73 2.64
CA ARG A 32 -9.60 -2.38 1.44
C ARG A 32 -8.10 -2.43 1.69
N ASP A 33 -7.61 -1.77 2.74
CA ASP A 33 -6.17 -1.63 2.99
C ASP A 33 -5.53 -2.96 3.42
N SER A 34 -6.28 -3.80 4.14
CA SER A 34 -5.84 -5.14 4.53
C SER A 34 -5.83 -6.14 3.36
N SER A 35 -6.48 -5.82 2.24
CA SER A 35 -6.56 -6.69 1.05
C SER A 35 -5.46 -6.43 0.02
N HIS A 36 -4.63 -5.38 0.20
CA HIS A 36 -3.58 -5.09 -0.78
C HIS A 36 -2.52 -6.20 -0.81
N PRO A 37 -2.14 -6.67 -2.01
CA PRO A 37 -1.10 -7.68 -2.17
C PRO A 37 0.28 -7.11 -1.80
N LEU A 38 1.21 -8.01 -1.51
CA LEU A 38 2.62 -7.65 -1.39
C LEU A 38 3.20 -7.32 -2.76
N ILE A 39 4.08 -6.33 -2.80
CA ILE A 39 4.94 -5.98 -3.91
C ILE A 39 5.82 -7.19 -4.24
N ASP A 40 5.73 -7.62 -5.48
CA ASP A 40 6.61 -8.64 -6.04
C ASP A 40 7.71 -8.01 -6.90
N THR A 41 8.53 -8.85 -7.53
CA THR A 41 9.63 -8.42 -8.38
C THR A 41 9.20 -7.81 -9.72
N SER A 42 7.92 -7.95 -10.09
CA SER A 42 7.38 -7.38 -11.33
C SER A 42 7.01 -5.91 -11.18
N PHE A 43 6.85 -5.41 -9.95
CA PHE A 43 6.52 -4.02 -9.70
C PHE A 43 7.68 -3.10 -10.12
N PRO A 44 7.49 -2.25 -11.15
CA PRO A 44 8.58 -1.45 -11.71
C PRO A 44 8.90 -0.19 -10.88
N GLY A 45 8.22 0.01 -9.75
CA GLY A 45 8.24 1.27 -9.00
C GLY A 45 7.31 2.33 -9.61
N VAL A 46 7.27 3.48 -8.96
CA VAL A 46 6.54 4.67 -9.44
C VAL A 46 7.43 5.42 -10.43
N ARG A 47 6.95 5.62 -11.66
CA ARG A 47 7.64 6.41 -12.69
C ARG A 47 7.01 7.80 -12.78
N LEU A 48 7.85 8.82 -12.98
CA LEU A 48 7.46 10.20 -13.21
C LEU A 48 7.22 10.47 -14.69
#